data_AF-A0A5N6QMD5-F1
#
_entry.id   AF-A0A5N6QMD5-F1
#
_cell.length_a   1.000
_cell.length_b   1.000
_cell.length_c   1.000
_cell.angle_alpha   90.00
_cell.angle_beta   90.00
_cell.angle_gamma   90.00
#
_symmetry.space_group_name_H-M   'P 1'
#
loop_
_entity.id
_entity.type
_entity.pdbx_description
1 polymer ?
#
loop_
_entity_poly.entity_id
_entity_poly.type
_entity_poly.pdbx_seq_one_letter_code
_entity_poly.pdbx_strand_id
1 'polypeptide(L)'
;MEREGFSTQPSLSKYDMEEMKCLMSDGLWCAHPDHTSRPSIRQAIQVLNLEAPLPSLPSHMPIPMYYAPGETTSTQVSFTFTGDVTNK
;
A
#
# COMPACT_ATOMS: atom_id res chain seq x y z
N MET A 1 -13.06 -24.93 51.97
CA MET A 1 -11.76 -24.22 51.89
C MET A 1 -11.13 -24.64 50.56
N GLU A 2 -11.48 -23.87 49.54
CA GLU A 2 -10.77 -23.60 48.28
C GLU A 2 -9.98 -24.74 47.59
N ARG A 3 -10.41 -25.07 46.37
CA ARG A 3 -9.61 -24.68 45.19
C ARG A 3 -10.54 -24.22 44.07
N GLU A 4 -10.67 -22.91 44.00
CA GLU A 4 -10.98 -22.17 42.78
C GLU A 4 -10.06 -22.62 41.64
N GLY A 5 -10.63 -22.74 40.45
CA GLY A 5 -9.90 -23.05 39.22
C GLY A 5 -10.84 -23.26 38.04
N PHE A 6 -12.02 -22.67 38.09
CA PHE A 6 -12.94 -22.63 36.97
C PHE A 6 -12.47 -21.55 35.99
N SER A 7 -11.99 -22.01 34.84
CA SER A 7 -12.00 -21.29 33.57
C SER A 7 -11.15 -20.02 33.48
N THR A 8 -9.88 -20.18 33.10
CA THR A 8 -9.29 -19.22 32.15
C THR A 8 -9.29 -19.89 30.78
N GLN A 9 -10.41 -19.74 30.06
CA GLN A 9 -10.45 -19.87 28.61
C GLN A 9 -9.21 -19.16 28.03
N PRO A 10 -8.53 -19.70 27.00
CA PRO A 10 -7.44 -18.98 26.36
C PRO A 10 -8.05 -17.68 25.84
N SER A 11 -7.72 -16.56 26.48
CA SER A 11 -8.29 -15.26 26.14
C SER A 11 -7.86 -14.95 24.71
N LEU A 12 -8.76 -15.12 23.76
CA LEU A 12 -8.57 -14.66 22.40
C LEU A 12 -8.41 -13.14 22.51
N SER A 13 -7.15 -12.70 22.39
CA SER A 13 -6.75 -11.33 22.07
C SER A 13 -7.26 -10.20 22.96
N LYS A 14 -6.42 -9.78 23.91
CA LYS A 14 -6.44 -8.41 24.41
C LYS A 14 -5.48 -7.59 23.54
N TYR A 15 -5.92 -7.17 22.35
CA TYR A 15 -5.15 -6.23 21.54
C TYR A 15 -5.54 -4.81 21.93
N ASP A 16 -4.56 -3.92 22.06
CA ASP A 16 -4.84 -2.50 22.22
C ASP A 16 -5.44 -1.97 20.91
N MET A 17 -6.56 -1.26 21.02
CA MET A 17 -7.21 -0.65 19.86
C MET A 17 -6.29 0.36 19.18
N GLU A 18 -5.42 1.04 19.93
CA GLU A 18 -4.49 2.02 19.36
C GLU A 18 -3.38 1.33 18.57
N GLU A 19 -2.84 0.22 19.07
CA GLU A 19 -1.87 -0.61 18.34
C GLU A 19 -2.51 -1.16 17.04
N MET A 20 -3.74 -1.63 17.11
CA MET A 20 -4.45 -2.15 15.93
C MET A 20 -4.72 -1.04 14.91
N LYS A 21 -5.14 0.14 15.36
CA LYS A 21 -5.34 1.31 14.50
C LYS A 21 -4.03 1.76 13.86
N CYS A 22 -2.94 1.74 14.61
CA CYS A 22 -1.61 2.03 14.11
C CYS A 22 -1.20 1.05 13.01
N LEU A 23 -1.32 -0.25 13.26
CA LEU A 23 -1.02 -1.30 12.29
C LEU A 23 -1.86 -1.17 11.01
N MET A 24 -3.17 -0.92 11.14
CA MET A 24 -4.05 -0.76 9.98
C MET A 24 -3.70 0.50 9.16
N SER A 25 -3.38 1.60 9.84
CA SER A 25 -3.00 2.85 9.18
C SER A 25 -1.65 2.70 8.47
N ASP A 26 -0.64 2.18 9.16
CA ASP A 26 0.69 1.97 8.59
C ASP A 26 0.67 0.99 7.40
N GLY A 27 -0.11 -0.10 7.51
CA GLY A 27 -0.32 -1.04 6.42
C GLY A 27 -0.94 -0.41 5.17
N LEU A 28 -1.98 0.43 5.35
CA LEU A 28 -2.60 1.17 4.24
C LEU A 28 -1.62 2.17 3.60
N TRP A 29 -0.81 2.85 4.41
CA TRP A 29 0.20 3.79 3.92
C TRP A 29 1.28 3.07 3.10
N CYS A 30 1.73 1.91 3.56
CA CYS A 30 2.67 1.04 2.83
C CYS A 30 2.09 0.52 1.50
N ALA A 31 0.79 0.26 1.45
CA ALA A 31 0.08 -0.24 0.28
C ALA A 31 -0.32 0.85 -0.74
N HIS A 32 0.15 2.09 -0.58
CA HIS A 32 -0.22 3.19 -1.46
C HIS A 32 0.10 2.89 -2.94
N PRO A 33 -0.80 3.19 -3.89
CA PRO A 33 -0.58 2.89 -5.31
C PRO A 33 0.59 3.67 -5.90
N ASP A 34 0.76 4.93 -5.50
CA ASP A 34 1.95 5.73 -5.83
C ASP A 34 3.10 5.36 -4.88
N HIS A 35 4.21 4.89 -5.47
CA HIS A 35 5.43 4.50 -4.77
C HIS A 35 6.12 5.68 -4.07
N THR A 36 5.96 6.91 -4.54
CA THR A 36 6.58 8.10 -3.94
C THR A 36 5.91 8.50 -2.63
N SER A 37 4.65 8.10 -2.46
CA SER A 37 3.86 8.38 -1.26
C SER A 37 3.95 7.26 -0.21
N ARG A 38 4.60 6.13 -0.53
CA ARG A 38 4.86 5.06 0.44
C ARG A 38 5.92 5.49 1.45
N PRO A 39 5.76 5.17 2.75
CA PRO A 39 6.78 5.44 3.73
C PRO A 39 8.03 4.59 3.48
N SER A 40 9.18 5.09 3.90
CA SER A 40 10.36 4.24 4.04
C SER A 40 10.16 3.23 5.17
N ILE A 41 10.85 2.09 5.11
CA ILE A 41 10.78 1.07 6.17
C ILE A 41 11.12 1.64 7.56
N ARG A 42 12.02 2.64 7.62
CA ARG A 42 12.38 3.32 8.88
C ARG A 42 11.21 4.12 9.45
N GLN A 43 10.49 4.84 8.60
CA GLN A 43 9.32 5.62 9.02
C GLN A 43 8.19 4.69 9.47
N ALA A 44 7.94 3.61 8.75
CA ALA A 44 6.94 2.61 9.14
C ALA A 44 7.24 2.04 10.53
N ILE A 45 8.48 1.64 10.79
CA ILE A 45 8.90 1.14 12.13
C ILE A 45 8.70 2.19 13.22
N GLN A 46 9.02 3.46 12.96
CA GLN A 46 8.83 4.53 13.94
C GLN A 46 7.35 4.76 14.29
N VAL A 47 6.46 4.66 13.30
CA VAL A 47 5.01 4.74 13.52
C VAL A 47 4.52 3.53 14.29
N LEU A 48 4.97 2.32 13.93
CA LEU A 48 4.63 1.08 14.63
C LEU A 48 5.09 1.06 16.11
N ASN A 49 6.22 1.68 16.42
CA ASN A 49 6.69 1.87 17.78
C ASN A 49 5.98 3.02 18.54
N LEU A 50 5.03 3.71 17.89
CA LEU A 50 4.35 4.90 18.40
C LEU A 50 5.32 6.06 18.74
N GLU A 51 6.52 6.06 18.14
CA GLU A 51 7.54 7.11 18.26
C GLU A 51 7.29 8.28 17.31
N ALA A 52 6.45 8.07 16.30
CA ALA A 52 6.03 9.06 15.32
C ALA A 52 4.50 9.17 15.27
N PRO A 53 3.94 10.34 14.94
CA PRO A 53 2.50 10.50 14.78
C PRO A 53 1.96 9.65 13.63
N LEU A 54 0.73 9.15 13.80
CA LEU A 54 0.05 8.40 12.74
C LEU A 54 -0.12 9.25 11.48
N PRO A 55 0.08 8.66 10.29
CA PRO A 55 -0.16 9.36 9.04
C PRO A 55 -1.64 9.74 8.92
N SER A 56 -1.90 10.97 8.47
CA SER A 56 -3.26 11.37 8.08
C SER A 56 -3.58 10.71 6.74
N LEU A 57 -4.34 9.62 6.80
CA LEU A 57 -4.75 8.88 5.62
C LEU A 57 -6.11 9.36 5.12
N PRO A 58 -6.31 9.47 3.80
CA PRO A 58 -7.62 9.79 3.23
C PRO A 58 -8.61 8.68 3.57
N SER A 59 -9.89 9.02 3.74
CA SER A 59 -10.96 8.06 4.05
C SER A 59 -11.25 7.07 2.92
N HIS A 60 -10.77 7.36 1.71
CA HIS A 60 -10.91 6.51 0.55
C HIS A 60 -9.53 6.24 -0.05
N MET A 61 -9.31 4.99 -0.48
CA MET A 61 -8.09 4.64 -1.20
C MET A 61 -8.05 5.37 -2.54
N PRO A 62 -6.94 6.05 -2.89
CA PRO A 62 -6.82 6.71 -4.16
C PRO A 62 -6.88 5.69 -5.30
N ILE A 63 -7.53 6.07 -6.40
CA ILE A 63 -7.57 5.25 -7.62
C ILE A 63 -6.13 5.07 -8.11
N PRO A 64 -5.65 3.84 -8.34
CA PRO A 64 -4.33 3.61 -8.87
C PRO A 64 -4.14 4.32 -10.21
N MET A 65 -3.30 5.35 -10.21
CA MET A 65 -2.87 6.04 -11.43
C MET A 65 -1.72 5.24 -12.02
N TYR A 66 -2.03 4.29 -12.91
CA TYR A 66 -1.02 3.60 -13.70
C TYR A 66 -0.57 4.55 -14.81
N TYR A 67 0.55 5.24 -14.60
CA TYR A 67 1.20 5.95 -15.69
C TYR A 67 1.69 4.91 -16.70
N ALA A 68 1.01 4.81 -17.84
CA ALA A 68 1.54 4.09 -18.99
C ALA A 68 2.85 4.76 -19.40
N PRO A 69 3.97 4.03 -19.52
CA PRO A 69 5.20 4.62 -20.03
C PRO A 69 5.02 5.02 -21.50
N GLY A 70 4.72 6.29 -21.75
CA GLY A 70 4.87 6.95 -23.04
C GLY A 70 3.59 7.31 -23.79
N GLU A 71 3.05 8.49 -23.50
CA GLU A 71 2.47 9.34 -24.55
C GLU A 71 3.27 10.65 -24.59
N THR A 72 4.42 10.62 -25.26
CA THR A 72 5.11 11.85 -25.67
C THR A 72 4.28 12.51 -26.77
N THR A 73 3.72 13.67 -26.45
CA THR A 73 3.01 14.55 -27.38
C THR A 73 3.88 14.92 -28.60
N SER A 74 3.29 14.76 -29.79
CA SER A 74 3.62 15.41 -31.07
C SER A 74 4.98 15.11 -31.72
N THR A 75 5.02 14.13 -32.62
CA THR A 75 5.63 14.27 -33.95
C THR A 75 4.89 13.31 -34.88
N GLN A 76 4.30 13.83 -35.95
CA GLN A 76 3.68 13.01 -36.99
C GLN A 76 4.73 12.08 -37.58
N VAL A 77 4.65 10.78 -37.26
CA VAL A 77 5.41 9.75 -37.96
C VAL A 77 4.63 9.38 -39.22
N SER A 78 5.04 9.93 -40.36
CA SER A 78 4.57 9.48 -41.67
C SER A 78 5.20 8.13 -41.99
N PHE A 79 4.41 7.06 -41.97
CA PHE A 79 4.86 5.74 -42.42
C PHE A 79 4.75 5.67 -43.94
N THR A 80 5.88 5.61 -44.65
CA THR A 80 5.92 5.16 -46.05
C THR A 80 5.97 3.63 -46.08
N PHE A 81 4.87 3.01 -46.49
CA PHE A 81 4.80 1.58 -46.75
C PHE A 81 5.52 1.25 -48.06
N THR A 82 6.73 0.72 -48.00
CA THR A 82 7.34 0.00 -49.12
C THR A 82 6.94 -1.47 -48.98
N GLY A 83 5.85 -1.85 -49.67
CA GLY A 83 5.51 -3.24 -49.86
C GLY A 83 6.52 -3.90 -50.80
N ASP A 84 7.36 -4.78 -50.26
CA ASP A 84 8.09 -5.74 -51.08
C ASP A 84 7.18 -6.93 -51.36
N VAL A 85 6.72 -7.01 -52.61
CA VAL A 85 6.06 -8.21 -53.14
C VAL A 85 7.14 -9.06 -53.77
N THR A 86 7.67 -10.03 -53.02
CA THR A 86 8.49 -11.08 -53.63
C THR A 86 7.94 -12.45 -53.30
N ASN A 87 7.28 -13.00 -54.32
CA ASN A 87 6.83 -14.37 -54.46
C ASN A 87 8.04 -15.34 -54.46
N LYS A 88 7.95 -16.45 -53.74
CA LYS A 88 8.64 -17.70 -54.07
C LYS A 88 7.84 -18.90 -53.60
#